data_AF-A0A0F9QSV4-F1
#
_entry.id   AF-A0A0F9QSV4-F1
#
_cell.length_a   1.000
_cell.length_b   1.000
_cell.length_c   1.000
_cell.angle_alpha   90.00
_cell.angle_beta   90.00
_cell.angle_gamma   90.00
#
_symmetry.space_group_name_H-M   'P 1'
#
loop_
_entity.id
_entity.type
_entity.pdbx_description
1 polymer ?
#
loop_
_entity_poly.entity_id
_entity_poly.type
_entity_poly.pdbx_seq_one_letter_code
_entity_poly.pdbx_strand_id
1 'polypeptide(L)'
;MTNKAFLVRDGLRSGSTLVINSAGSWVGNTITEVFGGTGQTTYAIGDILFASAPNTLSKLPKGAAGDVLTMGSPLLPSWQTAIGGGSPVPSHTHDNIADADLLDKTDDETITKTYKFTKNAAGLLNPINLESSGPGIFWLETDESADHGGWKQFCSSADWKLYTTTDLGVATTLAMEFVRGATTALTEVNFPSCPVTSQGNHLLEGYSGQRNIIHSDRIRVQPGATPGTNININAFSSHTAAFNPVDTTDATNLAAGGTSGSWSLSADGKTITQNNSIGTIGPMIASIGIHNINNSSTTEMYTAVAGSASSRLTLIIFKRGSNNTVDWRTIFAAGDLMDVFVIYVTNQ
;
A
#
# COMPACT_ATOMS: atom_id res chain seq x y z
N MET A 1 -66.71 49.16 61.38
CA MET A 1 -65.59 48.37 61.93
C MET A 1 -64.95 49.21 63.02
N THR A 2 -65.03 48.72 64.25
CA THR A 2 -64.68 49.42 65.48
C THR A 2 -63.17 49.60 65.61
N ASN A 3 -62.73 50.84 65.88
CA ASN A 3 -61.34 51.13 66.25
C ASN A 3 -60.95 50.30 67.47
N LYS A 4 -60.09 49.28 67.28
CA LYS A 4 -59.43 48.61 68.40
C LYS A 4 -58.38 49.58 68.96
N ALA A 5 -58.73 50.26 70.04
CA ALA A 5 -57.76 51.02 70.82
C ALA A 5 -56.66 50.07 71.33
N PHE A 6 -55.40 50.40 71.05
CA PHE A 6 -54.25 49.76 71.66
C PHE A 6 -54.19 50.18 73.13
N LEU A 7 -54.71 49.34 74.03
CA LEU A 7 -54.48 49.48 75.47
C LEU A 7 -53.06 49.00 75.78
N VAL A 8 -52.14 49.92 76.09
CA VAL A 8 -50.87 49.57 76.76
C VAL A 8 -51.23 49.08 78.16
N ARG A 9 -51.13 47.77 78.42
CA ARG A 9 -51.62 47.15 79.66
C ARG A 9 -50.90 47.61 80.93
N ASP A 10 -49.72 48.24 80.82
CA ASP A 10 -48.94 48.76 81.96
C ASP A 10 -48.67 50.28 81.91
N GLY A 11 -49.40 51.02 81.08
CA GLY A 11 -49.24 52.47 80.92
C GLY A 11 -47.95 52.88 80.21
N LEU A 12 -47.98 54.04 79.55
CA LEU A 12 -46.75 54.70 79.10
C LEU A 12 -46.03 55.20 80.36
N ARG A 13 -44.88 54.64 80.72
CA ARG A 13 -44.07 55.17 81.83
C ARG A 13 -43.75 56.64 81.51
N SER A 14 -44.26 57.56 82.33
CA SER A 14 -43.98 58.99 82.24
C SER A 14 -42.46 59.20 82.17
N GLY A 15 -41.98 59.79 81.07
CA GLY A 15 -40.55 59.94 80.75
C GLY A 15 -40.05 59.08 79.58
N SER A 16 -40.86 58.13 79.08
CA SER A 16 -40.58 57.39 77.84
C SER A 16 -41.43 58.00 76.73
N THR A 17 -40.85 58.84 75.87
CA THR A 17 -41.57 59.40 74.72
C THR A 17 -41.93 58.25 73.78
N LEU A 18 -43.21 57.94 73.62
CA LEU A 18 -43.66 57.09 72.52
C LEU A 18 -43.47 57.90 71.23
N VAL A 19 -42.50 57.51 70.42
CA VAL A 19 -42.08 58.29 69.25
C VAL A 19 -42.69 57.78 67.95
N ILE A 20 -43.99 57.50 68.00
CA ILE A 20 -44.78 57.05 66.85
C ILE A 20 -46.01 57.94 66.79
N ASN A 21 -46.28 58.56 65.64
CA ASN A 21 -47.49 59.38 65.45
C ASN A 21 -48.75 58.53 65.36
N SER A 22 -49.92 59.17 65.33
CA SER A 22 -51.22 58.51 65.19
C SER A 22 -51.39 57.71 63.88
N ALA A 23 -50.49 57.89 62.90
CA ALA A 23 -50.44 57.14 61.66
C ALA A 23 -49.49 55.92 61.72
N GLY A 24 -48.87 55.63 62.87
CA GLY A 24 -47.93 54.52 63.02
C GLY A 24 -46.52 54.81 62.50
N SER A 25 -46.20 56.07 62.15
CA SER A 25 -44.88 56.46 61.67
C SER A 25 -43.97 56.89 62.81
N TRP A 26 -42.71 56.47 62.77
CA TRP A 26 -41.66 57.03 63.61
C TRP A 26 -41.57 58.55 63.40
N VAL A 27 -41.54 59.32 64.49
CA VAL A 27 -41.41 60.80 64.47
C VAL A 27 -40.22 61.27 65.32
N GLY A 28 -39.24 60.40 65.51
CA GLY A 28 -38.12 60.61 66.41
C GLY A 28 -36.86 61.08 65.73
N ASN A 29 -35.90 61.46 66.55
CA ASN A 29 -34.52 61.57 66.09
C ASN A 29 -34.05 60.22 65.53
N THR A 30 -33.06 60.26 64.66
CA THR A 30 -32.42 59.06 64.14
C THR A 30 -31.92 58.19 65.29
N ILE A 31 -32.13 56.87 65.18
CA ILE A 31 -31.52 55.91 66.09
C ILE A 31 -30.05 55.80 65.70
N THR A 32 -29.14 56.08 66.63
CA THR A 32 -27.70 55.97 66.39
C THR A 32 -27.25 54.51 66.35
N GLU A 33 -26.06 54.29 65.81
CA GLU A 33 -25.47 52.97 65.60
C GLU A 33 -25.26 52.20 66.90
N VAL A 34 -24.94 52.90 67.99
CA VAL A 34 -24.77 52.32 69.34
C VAL A 34 -26.07 51.68 69.87
N PHE A 35 -27.22 52.12 69.37
CA PHE A 35 -28.54 51.60 69.77
C PHE A 35 -29.22 50.77 68.67
N GLY A 36 -28.43 50.22 67.73
CA GLY A 36 -28.91 49.34 66.66
C GLY A 36 -29.58 50.07 65.48
N GLY A 37 -29.50 51.40 65.45
CA GLY A 37 -29.88 52.20 64.28
C GLY A 37 -28.73 52.36 63.29
N THR A 38 -28.89 53.25 62.32
CA THR A 38 -27.86 53.53 61.30
C THR A 38 -27.19 54.88 61.48
N GLY A 39 -27.73 55.76 62.34
CA GLY A 39 -27.29 57.15 62.44
C GLY A 39 -27.63 58.02 61.21
N GLN A 40 -28.28 57.47 60.18
CA GLN A 40 -28.60 58.17 58.92
C GLN A 40 -30.09 58.53 58.80
N THR A 41 -30.41 59.73 58.32
CA THR A 41 -31.80 60.20 58.07
C THR A 41 -32.27 60.02 56.63
N THR A 42 -31.35 59.89 55.67
CA THR A 42 -31.63 59.88 54.23
C THR A 42 -30.69 58.94 53.49
N TYR A 43 -31.12 58.45 52.33
CA TYR A 43 -30.32 57.64 51.42
C TYR A 43 -30.61 58.06 49.98
N ALA A 44 -29.57 58.14 49.15
CA ALA A 44 -29.75 58.20 47.70
C ALA A 44 -29.79 56.78 47.12
N ILE A 45 -30.42 56.64 45.94
CA ILE A 45 -30.47 55.35 45.24
C ILE A 45 -29.04 54.89 44.92
N GLY A 46 -28.68 53.69 45.37
CA GLY A 46 -27.37 53.09 45.13
C GLY A 46 -26.30 53.39 46.19
N ASP A 47 -26.63 54.15 47.25
CA ASP A 47 -25.74 54.31 48.40
C ASP A 47 -25.52 52.95 49.11
N ILE A 48 -24.31 52.73 49.63
CA ILE A 48 -23.95 51.55 50.44
C ILE A 48 -23.67 51.99 51.87
N LEU A 49 -24.28 51.33 52.85
CA LEU A 49 -23.96 51.54 54.27
C LEU A 49 -22.85 50.57 54.70
N PHE A 50 -21.79 51.09 55.32
CA PHE A 50 -20.66 50.29 55.78
C PHE A 50 -20.13 50.77 57.13
N ALA A 51 -19.47 49.88 57.87
CA ALA A 51 -18.79 50.22 59.12
C ALA A 51 -17.47 50.93 58.81
N SER A 52 -17.41 52.23 59.10
CA SER A 52 -16.19 53.03 58.91
C SER A 52 -15.27 53.03 60.13
N ALA A 53 -15.81 52.68 61.30
CA ALA A 53 -15.08 52.48 62.56
C ALA A 53 -15.94 51.62 63.52
N PRO A 54 -15.38 51.12 64.64
CA PRO A 54 -16.17 50.46 65.67
C PRO A 54 -17.33 51.34 66.15
N ASN A 55 -18.55 50.81 66.09
CA ASN A 55 -19.79 51.51 66.44
C ASN A 55 -20.11 52.75 65.58
N THR A 56 -19.55 52.87 64.37
CA THR A 56 -19.80 53.99 63.45
C THR A 56 -20.15 53.46 62.06
N LEU A 57 -21.30 53.86 61.51
CA LEU A 57 -21.73 53.50 60.17
C LEU A 57 -21.70 54.75 59.28
N SER A 58 -21.01 54.63 58.15
CA SER A 58 -20.95 55.68 57.13
C SER A 58 -21.68 55.23 55.87
N LYS A 59 -22.17 56.21 55.11
CA LYS A 59 -22.69 55.98 53.76
C LYS A 59 -21.59 56.20 52.75
N LEU A 60 -21.38 55.24 51.86
CA LEU A 60 -20.61 55.39 50.64
C LEU A 60 -21.59 55.73 49.50
N PRO A 61 -21.51 56.94 48.90
CA PRO A 61 -22.34 57.28 47.75
C PRO A 61 -22.13 56.30 46.59
N LYS A 62 -23.14 56.15 45.72
CA LYS A 62 -22.99 55.34 44.50
C LYS A 62 -21.79 55.79 43.65
N GLY A 63 -21.11 54.84 43.02
CA GLY A 63 -20.04 55.10 42.05
C GLY A 63 -20.55 55.65 40.72
N ALA A 64 -19.62 55.98 39.82
CA ALA A 64 -19.92 56.23 38.42
C ALA A 64 -20.14 54.90 37.67
N ALA A 65 -20.73 54.97 36.47
CA ALA A 65 -20.87 53.80 35.62
C ALA A 65 -19.48 53.27 35.23
N GLY A 66 -19.24 51.98 35.45
CA GLY A 66 -17.95 51.33 35.20
C GLY A 66 -16.98 51.35 36.39
N ASP A 67 -17.36 51.94 37.53
CA ASP A 67 -16.59 51.75 38.77
C ASP A 67 -16.87 50.38 39.38
N VAL A 68 -15.83 49.77 39.93
CA VAL A 68 -15.88 48.54 40.75
C VAL A 68 -15.64 48.90 42.22
N LEU A 69 -16.34 48.22 43.11
CA LEU A 69 -16.11 48.39 44.55
C LEU A 69 -14.85 47.64 44.95
N THR A 70 -13.88 48.35 45.53
CA THR A 70 -12.62 47.77 46.01
C THR A 70 -12.43 48.06 47.50
N MET A 71 -11.54 47.30 48.13
CA MET A 71 -11.07 47.58 49.49
C MET A 71 -9.82 48.45 49.41
N GLY A 72 -9.97 49.75 49.64
CA GLY A 72 -8.86 50.71 49.65
C GLY A 72 -8.14 50.74 51.00
N SER A 73 -7.08 51.54 51.12
CA SER A 73 -6.47 51.85 52.42
C SER A 73 -7.40 52.81 53.21
N PRO A 74 -7.69 52.62 54.51
CA PRO A 74 -7.14 51.65 55.47
C PRO A 74 -8.03 50.40 55.67
N LEU A 75 -8.39 49.70 54.60
CA LEU A 75 -9.39 48.62 54.52
C LEU A 75 -10.84 49.11 54.62
N LEU A 76 -11.15 50.22 53.95
CA LEU A 76 -12.52 50.71 53.77
C LEU A 76 -12.98 50.53 52.32
N PRO A 77 -14.27 50.26 52.07
CA PRO A 77 -14.81 50.17 50.72
C PRO A 77 -14.71 51.51 50.00
N SER A 78 -14.23 51.50 48.76
CA SER A 78 -14.14 52.68 47.88
C SER A 78 -14.42 52.30 46.44
N TRP A 79 -15.08 53.18 45.69
CA TRP A 79 -15.25 53.00 44.24
C TRP A 79 -13.94 53.31 43.52
N GLN A 80 -13.53 52.43 42.61
CA GLN A 80 -12.39 52.63 41.72
C GLN A 80 -12.82 52.34 40.28
N THR A 81 -12.28 53.09 39.33
CA THR A 81 -12.51 52.84 37.90
C THR A 81 -12.03 51.44 37.54
N ALA A 82 -12.86 50.65 36.87
CA ALA A 82 -12.47 49.34 36.36
C ALA A 82 -11.34 49.51 35.33
N ILE A 83 -10.10 49.22 35.75
CA ILE A 83 -8.97 49.07 34.82
C ILE A 83 -9.13 47.68 34.20
N GLY A 84 -9.54 47.62 32.93
CA GLY A 84 -9.82 46.37 32.25
C GLY A 84 -8.61 45.42 32.27
N GLY A 85 -8.85 44.16 32.67
CA GLY A 85 -7.97 43.04 32.35
C GLY A 85 -7.00 42.62 33.45
N GLY A 86 -7.51 41.84 34.40
CA GLY A 86 -6.68 41.14 35.38
C GLY A 86 -7.54 40.38 36.37
N SER A 87 -8.43 39.52 35.89
CA SER A 87 -9.05 38.55 36.78
C SER A 87 -7.95 37.61 37.26
N PRO A 88 -7.69 37.48 38.57
CA PRO A 88 -6.89 36.40 39.10
C PRO A 88 -7.76 35.14 39.11
N VAL A 89 -8.31 34.78 37.95
CA VAL A 89 -8.60 33.36 37.74
C VAL A 89 -7.23 32.73 37.75
N PRO A 90 -6.94 31.76 38.64
CA PRO A 90 -5.77 30.94 38.45
C PRO A 90 -5.91 30.39 37.04
N SER A 91 -5.06 30.89 36.14
CA SER A 91 -4.59 30.10 35.03
C SER A 91 -4.21 28.77 35.68
N HIS A 92 -5.09 27.78 35.58
CA HIS A 92 -4.59 26.44 35.52
C HIS A 92 -3.92 26.42 34.15
N THR A 93 -2.67 26.90 34.14
CA THR A 93 -1.77 26.62 33.06
C THR A 93 -1.79 25.10 33.02
N HIS A 94 -2.36 24.53 31.96
CA HIS A 94 -2.16 23.13 31.64
C HIS A 94 -0.70 22.97 31.21
N ASP A 95 0.24 23.31 32.10
CA ASP A 95 1.68 23.18 31.91
C ASP A 95 2.13 21.72 32.05
N ASN A 96 1.17 20.81 32.27
CA ASN A 96 1.34 19.39 32.06
C ASN A 96 0.01 18.83 31.51
N ILE A 97 -0.22 18.97 30.22
CA ILE A 97 -0.98 17.93 29.51
C ILE A 97 -0.08 16.69 29.60
N ALA A 98 -0.25 15.90 30.65
CA ALA A 98 0.15 14.50 30.59
C ALA A 98 -0.49 13.95 29.32
N ASP A 99 0.34 13.33 28.49
CA ASP A 99 0.15 12.79 27.13
C ASP A 99 -1.17 11.98 26.89
N ALA A 100 -1.99 11.79 27.92
CA ALA A 100 -3.25 11.05 27.89
C ALA A 100 -4.48 11.87 27.42
N ASP A 101 -4.51 13.21 27.52
CA ASP A 101 -5.69 14.03 27.07
C ASP A 101 -5.70 14.30 25.55
N LEU A 102 -4.72 13.77 24.82
CA LEU A 102 -4.68 13.86 23.35
C LEU A 102 -5.36 12.67 22.65
N LEU A 103 -5.79 11.65 23.40
CA LEU A 103 -6.33 10.40 22.85
C LEU A 103 -7.77 10.08 23.30
N ASP A 104 -8.34 10.83 24.24
CA ASP A 104 -9.73 10.65 24.66
C ASP A 104 -10.58 11.85 24.24
N LYS A 105 -10.99 11.88 22.98
CA LYS A 105 -12.12 12.70 22.53
C LYS A 105 -13.05 11.80 21.75
N THR A 106 -14.22 11.58 22.35
CA THR A 106 -15.29 10.67 21.91
C THR A 106 -16.21 11.29 20.85
N ASP A 107 -15.85 12.47 20.34
CA ASP A 107 -16.66 13.19 19.36
C ASP A 107 -16.12 12.99 17.94
N ASP A 108 -17.04 12.63 17.04
CA ASP A 108 -16.89 12.29 15.62
C ASP A 108 -16.48 13.51 14.76
N GLU A 109 -15.44 14.24 15.16
CA GLU A 109 -14.81 15.28 14.37
C GLU A 109 -13.54 14.75 13.69
N THR A 110 -13.43 14.98 12.38
CA THR A 110 -12.26 14.59 11.59
C THR A 110 -11.06 15.46 11.98
N ILE A 111 -10.28 15.01 12.97
CA ILE A 111 -9.09 15.74 13.43
C ILE A 111 -8.00 15.66 12.36
N THR A 112 -7.82 16.73 11.58
CA THR A 112 -6.62 16.92 10.77
C THR A 112 -5.53 17.56 11.65
N LYS A 113 -4.94 16.78 12.57
CA LYS A 113 -3.77 17.22 13.35
C LYS A 113 -2.50 16.55 12.84
N THR A 114 -1.57 17.36 12.38
CA THR A 114 -0.17 16.96 12.17
C THR A 114 0.50 16.79 13.53
N TYR A 115 0.71 15.54 13.96
CA TYR A 115 1.51 15.25 15.16
C TYR A 115 2.98 15.50 14.85
N LYS A 116 3.56 16.53 15.48
CA LYS A 116 4.94 16.97 15.25
C LYS A 116 5.83 16.47 16.40
N PHE A 117 6.52 15.37 16.18
CA PHE A 117 7.50 14.83 17.13
C PHE A 117 8.76 15.69 17.09
N THR A 118 9.06 16.40 18.18
CA THR A 118 10.26 17.26 18.26
C THR A 118 11.21 16.70 19.31
N LYS A 119 12.49 16.54 18.97
CA LYS A 119 13.56 16.15 19.91
C LYS A 119 13.59 17.18 21.06
N ASN A 120 13.71 16.75 22.32
CA ASN A 120 13.96 17.69 23.41
C ASN A 120 15.36 18.33 23.22
N ALA A 121 15.57 19.53 23.77
CA ALA A 121 16.80 20.30 23.57
C ALA A 121 18.07 19.67 24.19
N ALA A 122 17.98 18.48 24.82
CA ALA A 122 19.06 17.82 25.53
C ALA A 122 19.58 16.54 24.84
N GLY A 123 19.11 16.19 23.64
CA GLY A 123 19.67 15.09 22.85
C GLY A 123 19.45 13.68 23.40
N LEU A 124 18.71 13.53 24.50
CA LEU A 124 18.35 12.23 25.08
C LEU A 124 16.92 11.87 24.67
N LEU A 125 16.82 10.83 23.83
CA LEU A 125 15.54 10.19 23.52
C LEU A 125 14.98 9.62 24.83
N ASN A 126 13.84 10.13 25.30
CA ASN A 126 12.94 9.32 26.11
C ASN A 126 12.09 8.55 25.10
N PRO A 127 12.44 7.30 24.72
CA PRO A 127 11.54 6.50 23.92
C PRO A 127 10.24 6.35 24.69
N ILE A 128 9.12 6.65 24.05
CA ILE A 128 7.81 6.24 24.55
C ILE A 128 7.82 4.71 24.52
N ASN A 129 8.11 4.10 25.67
CA ASN A 129 7.95 2.66 25.86
C ASN A 129 6.44 2.38 25.89
N LEU A 130 5.88 1.95 24.77
CA LEU A 130 4.62 1.22 24.74
C LEU A 130 4.89 -0.17 25.31
N GLU A 131 4.98 -0.29 26.65
CA GLU A 131 5.09 -1.58 27.34
C GLU A 131 3.77 -2.34 27.22
N SER A 132 3.56 -2.93 26.05
CA SER A 132 2.65 -4.06 25.92
C SER A 132 3.30 -5.05 24.96
N SER A 133 3.21 -6.33 25.27
CA SER A 133 3.80 -7.46 24.55
C SER A 133 3.19 -7.70 23.15
N GLY A 134 2.76 -6.63 22.47
CA GLY A 134 2.17 -6.64 21.14
C GLY A 134 3.08 -6.00 20.08
N PRO A 135 2.78 -6.21 18.79
CA PRO A 135 3.55 -5.63 17.69
C PRO A 135 3.43 -4.11 17.69
N GLY A 136 4.56 -3.43 17.93
CA GLY A 136 4.68 -1.97 17.90
C GLY A 136 5.57 -1.50 16.75
N ILE A 137 5.25 -0.33 16.20
CA ILE A 137 6.11 0.34 15.22
C ILE A 137 7.10 1.22 15.98
N PHE A 138 8.36 0.83 16.01
CA PHE A 138 9.45 1.59 16.64
C PHE A 138 10.14 2.50 15.63
N TRP A 139 10.35 3.76 16.02
CA TRP A 139 11.15 4.72 15.27
C TRP A 139 12.48 4.84 15.99
N LEU A 140 13.53 4.22 15.44
CA LEU A 140 14.88 4.30 15.96
C LEU A 140 15.72 5.12 14.98
N GLU A 141 16.07 6.35 15.38
CA GLU A 141 17.26 7.01 14.83
C GLU A 141 18.39 6.84 15.86
N THR A 142 19.48 6.19 15.46
CA THR A 142 20.61 5.88 16.36
C THR A 142 21.89 6.62 16.02
N ASP A 143 21.88 7.63 15.14
CA ASP A 143 23.07 8.47 14.92
C ASP A 143 22.73 9.95 14.69
N GLU A 144 23.72 10.81 14.95
CA GLU A 144 23.63 12.27 14.82
C GLU A 144 23.80 12.76 13.36
N SER A 145 23.89 11.86 12.39
CA SER A 145 23.94 12.20 10.97
C SER A 145 22.53 12.18 10.38
N ALA A 146 22.17 13.22 9.63
CA ALA A 146 20.83 13.39 9.06
C ALA A 146 20.51 12.43 7.88
N ASP A 147 20.94 11.18 7.93
CA ASP A 147 20.89 10.24 6.81
C ASP A 147 20.22 8.92 7.22
N HIS A 148 18.94 8.80 6.86
CA HIS A 148 18.11 7.58 6.83
C HIS A 148 17.30 7.21 8.07
N GLY A 149 16.15 7.88 8.24
CA GLY A 149 15.00 7.33 8.96
C GLY A 149 14.44 6.08 8.26
N GLY A 150 15.01 4.92 8.57
CA GLY A 150 14.54 3.63 8.10
C GLY A 150 13.47 3.05 9.03
N TRP A 151 12.30 2.70 8.49
CA TRP A 151 11.28 1.95 9.21
C TRP A 151 11.80 0.53 9.50
N LYS A 152 11.99 0.16 10.76
CA LYS A 152 12.29 -1.24 11.16
C LYS A 152 11.17 -1.77 12.06
N GLN A 153 10.37 -2.66 11.50
CA GLN A 153 9.31 -3.38 12.20
C GLN A 153 9.86 -4.69 12.74
N PHE A 154 9.84 -4.88 14.06
CA PHE A 154 10.18 -6.15 14.70
C PHE A 154 8.89 -6.91 15.04
N CYS A 155 8.83 -8.20 14.72
CA CYS A 155 7.95 -9.14 15.43
C CYS A 155 8.66 -10.45 15.71
N SER A 156 8.24 -11.08 16.80
CA SER A 156 8.83 -12.32 17.28
C SER A 156 8.07 -13.60 16.90
N SER A 157 6.91 -13.56 16.20
CA SER A 157 6.18 -14.83 15.95
C SER A 157 5.00 -14.86 14.96
N ALA A 158 4.78 -13.92 14.04
CA ALA A 158 3.70 -14.09 13.05
C ALA A 158 4.00 -13.53 11.66
N ASP A 159 3.59 -14.27 10.63
CA ASP A 159 3.60 -13.86 9.23
C ASP A 159 2.66 -12.66 9.02
N TRP A 160 3.18 -11.57 8.47
CA TRP A 160 2.36 -10.41 8.10
C TRP A 160 1.91 -10.52 6.64
N LYS A 161 0.67 -10.10 6.37
CA LYS A 161 0.19 -9.79 5.02
C LYS A 161 -0.09 -8.30 4.94
N LEU A 162 0.52 -7.63 3.98
CA LEU A 162 0.21 -6.25 3.62
C LEU A 162 -1.00 -6.24 2.69
N TYR A 163 -2.10 -5.64 3.12
CA TYR A 163 -3.29 -5.47 2.29
C TYR A 163 -3.24 -4.12 1.58
N THR A 164 -3.40 -4.10 0.26
CA THR A 164 -3.79 -2.89 -0.46
C THR A 164 -5.32 -2.80 -0.41
N THR A 165 -5.85 -1.83 0.31
CA THR A 165 -7.28 -1.52 0.26
C THR A 165 -7.55 -0.79 -1.05
N THR A 166 -8.42 -1.34 -1.90
CA THR A 166 -8.98 -0.59 -3.02
C THR A 166 -10.09 0.30 -2.47
N ASP A 167 -10.01 1.60 -2.71
CA ASP A 167 -11.18 2.46 -2.64
C ASP A 167 -12.04 2.16 -3.87
N LEU A 168 -13.36 2.08 -3.68
CA LEU A 168 -14.30 1.71 -4.73
C LEU A 168 -14.29 2.78 -5.82
N GLY A 169 -13.63 2.53 -6.96
CA GLY A 169 -14.02 3.21 -8.20
C GLY A 169 -12.97 3.56 -9.24
N VAL A 170 -11.66 3.29 -9.09
CA VAL A 170 -10.71 3.55 -10.19
C VAL A 170 -9.70 2.42 -10.32
N ALA A 171 -9.89 1.61 -11.36
CA ALA A 171 -8.94 0.60 -11.78
C ALA A 171 -7.76 1.26 -12.53
N THR A 172 -6.70 1.64 -11.81
CA THR A 172 -5.37 1.78 -12.41
C THR A 172 -4.29 1.35 -11.42
N THR A 173 -3.63 0.26 -11.79
CA THR A 173 -2.27 -0.18 -11.41
C THR A 173 -1.91 -0.17 -9.93
N LEU A 174 -2.14 -1.31 -9.29
CA LEU A 174 -1.61 -1.67 -7.99
C LEU A 174 -0.09 -1.92 -8.09
N ALA A 175 0.74 -1.08 -7.48
CA ALA A 175 2.10 -1.46 -7.13
C ALA A 175 2.51 -0.78 -5.81
N MET A 176 3.00 -1.59 -4.88
CA MET A 176 3.77 -1.12 -3.75
C MET A 176 5.12 -0.60 -4.30
N GLU A 177 5.35 0.71 -4.24
CA GLU A 177 6.54 1.34 -4.79
C GLU A 177 7.65 1.41 -3.72
N PHE A 178 8.76 0.68 -3.93
CA PHE A 178 9.93 0.72 -3.04
C PHE A 178 10.98 1.70 -3.55
N VAL A 179 10.83 3.00 -3.32
CA VAL A 179 11.80 4.00 -3.80
C VAL A 179 13.10 3.93 -3.00
N ARG A 180 14.25 3.78 -3.67
CA ARG A 180 15.57 4.05 -3.09
C ARG A 180 16.20 5.24 -3.81
N GLY A 181 16.41 6.34 -3.10
CA GLY A 181 17.31 7.46 -3.45
C GLY A 181 17.27 8.00 -4.89
N ALA A 182 16.60 9.13 -5.09
CA ALA A 182 16.83 10.17 -6.10
C ALA A 182 17.10 9.76 -7.58
N THR A 183 16.75 8.56 -8.02
CA THR A 183 16.78 8.19 -9.44
C THR A 183 15.48 7.52 -9.83
N THR A 184 14.77 8.15 -10.76
CA THR A 184 13.50 7.68 -11.32
C THR A 184 13.73 6.39 -12.09
N ALA A 185 13.46 5.28 -11.43
CA ALA A 185 13.00 3.99 -11.93
C ALA A 185 13.62 2.91 -11.04
N LEU A 186 12.79 2.22 -10.27
CA LEU A 186 13.08 0.83 -9.97
C LEU A 186 13.05 0.10 -11.31
N THR A 187 14.22 -0.11 -11.90
CA THR A 187 14.40 -1.21 -12.82
C THR A 187 13.97 -2.44 -12.05
N GLU A 188 12.80 -2.96 -12.44
CA GLU A 188 12.23 -4.26 -12.12
C GLU A 188 12.89 -5.00 -10.95
N VAL A 189 12.15 -5.18 -9.85
CA VAL A 189 12.54 -6.12 -8.80
C VAL A 189 12.63 -7.50 -9.44
N ASN A 190 13.85 -7.87 -9.83
CA ASN A 190 14.18 -9.12 -10.46
C ASN A 190 14.08 -10.22 -9.39
N PHE A 191 12.85 -10.68 -9.15
CA PHE A 191 12.68 -12.05 -8.72
C PHE A 191 13.34 -12.90 -9.81
N PRO A 192 14.16 -13.92 -9.50
CA PRO A 192 14.50 -14.96 -10.47
C PRO A 192 13.24 -15.82 -10.75
N SER A 193 12.09 -15.18 -10.95
CA SER A 193 10.98 -15.74 -11.68
C SER A 193 11.48 -15.94 -13.08
N CYS A 194 11.52 -17.20 -13.53
CA CYS A 194 11.40 -17.50 -14.93
C CYS A 194 10.10 -16.81 -15.40
N PRO A 195 10.16 -15.65 -16.07
CA PRO A 195 8.94 -15.01 -16.51
C PRO A 195 8.43 -15.93 -17.62
N VAL A 196 7.24 -16.51 -17.44
CA VAL A 196 6.50 -17.07 -18.58
C VAL A 196 5.83 -15.88 -19.24
N THR A 197 6.59 -15.13 -20.01
CA THR A 197 6.08 -14.01 -20.79
C THR A 197 5.53 -14.57 -22.09
N SER A 198 4.23 -14.91 -22.11
CA SER A 198 3.57 -15.37 -23.32
C SER A 198 3.39 -14.21 -24.32
N GLN A 199 4.46 -13.82 -25.02
CA GLN A 199 4.34 -13.01 -26.24
C GLN A 199 3.99 -13.86 -27.48
N GLY A 200 3.76 -15.15 -27.29
CA GLY A 200 3.26 -16.08 -28.29
C GLY A 200 2.78 -17.36 -27.62
N ASN A 201 2.07 -18.20 -28.36
CA ASN A 201 1.63 -19.52 -27.92
C ASN A 201 2.84 -20.46 -27.72
N HIS A 202 3.78 -20.19 -26.80
CA HIS A 202 4.92 -21.07 -26.52
C HIS A 202 4.80 -21.64 -25.11
N LEU A 203 4.92 -22.97 -24.99
CA LEU A 203 4.51 -23.73 -23.81
C LEU A 203 5.61 -23.88 -22.74
N LEU A 204 6.79 -23.26 -22.93
CA LEU A 204 7.90 -23.35 -21.99
C LEU A 204 8.90 -22.21 -22.21
N GLU A 205 9.27 -21.47 -21.16
CA GLU A 205 10.45 -20.59 -21.15
C GLU A 205 11.37 -21.11 -20.03
N GLY A 206 12.69 -21.21 -20.27
CA GLY A 206 13.59 -21.83 -19.29
C GLY A 206 15.08 -21.58 -19.49
N TYR A 207 15.67 -20.99 -18.44
CA TYR A 207 17.08 -20.81 -18.05
C TYR A 207 17.93 -19.71 -18.75
N SER A 208 18.37 -18.76 -17.91
CA SER A 208 19.33 -17.67 -18.13
C SER A 208 19.53 -17.20 -19.58
N GLY A 209 18.63 -16.35 -20.06
CA GLY A 209 18.87 -15.51 -21.24
C GLY A 209 18.54 -16.13 -22.61
N GLN A 210 18.01 -17.35 -22.66
CA GLN A 210 17.49 -17.96 -23.89
C GLN A 210 16.09 -18.56 -23.66
N ARG A 211 15.21 -18.45 -24.67
CA ARG A 211 13.90 -19.09 -24.72
C ARG A 211 14.06 -20.49 -25.30
N ASN A 212 13.57 -21.50 -24.57
CA ASN A 212 13.46 -22.85 -25.10
C ASN A 212 12.13 -23.00 -25.80
N ILE A 213 12.12 -23.03 -27.13
CA ILE A 213 10.86 -23.10 -27.87
C ILE A 213 10.64 -24.52 -28.38
N ILE A 214 9.44 -25.06 -28.14
CA ILE A 214 9.01 -26.35 -28.67
C ILE A 214 8.45 -26.12 -30.08
N HIS A 215 8.98 -26.87 -31.04
CA HIS A 215 8.56 -26.88 -32.44
C HIS A 215 7.95 -28.22 -32.80
N SER A 216 7.01 -28.21 -33.73
CA SER A 216 6.46 -29.40 -34.36
C SER A 216 6.42 -29.18 -35.86
N ASP A 217 7.17 -30.01 -36.59
CA ASP A 217 7.30 -29.95 -38.04
C ASP A 217 6.84 -31.26 -38.70
N ARG A 218 6.31 -31.13 -39.92
CA ARG A 218 6.09 -32.25 -40.84
C ARG A 218 6.96 -32.06 -42.08
N ILE A 219 7.70 -33.10 -42.42
CA ILE A 219 8.63 -33.13 -43.55
C ILE A 219 8.22 -34.27 -44.47
N ARG A 220 8.10 -34.03 -45.77
CA ARG A 220 7.91 -35.09 -46.77
C ARG A 220 9.18 -35.33 -47.53
N VAL A 221 9.58 -36.60 -47.61
CA VAL A 221 10.72 -37.06 -48.38
C VAL A 221 10.20 -37.93 -49.53
N GLN A 222 10.73 -37.68 -50.73
CA GLN A 222 10.34 -38.32 -51.98
C GLN A 222 11.58 -38.61 -52.82
N PRO A 223 11.54 -39.54 -53.79
CA PRO A 223 12.61 -39.64 -54.77
C PRO A 223 12.72 -38.32 -55.55
N GLY A 224 13.94 -37.93 -55.89
CA GLY A 224 14.14 -36.79 -56.80
C GLY A 224 13.87 -37.18 -58.25
N ALA A 225 14.24 -36.28 -59.17
CA ALA A 225 14.06 -36.48 -60.62
C ALA A 225 14.76 -37.73 -61.15
N THR A 226 15.79 -38.23 -60.43
CA THR A 226 16.49 -39.47 -60.76
C THR A 226 16.46 -40.40 -59.52
N PRO A 227 15.42 -41.24 -59.38
CA PRO A 227 15.31 -42.19 -58.26
C PRO A 227 16.59 -43.01 -58.06
N GLY A 228 16.99 -43.24 -56.82
CA GLY A 228 18.27 -43.89 -56.47
C GLY A 228 19.47 -42.94 -56.40
N THR A 229 19.38 -41.72 -56.94
CA THR A 229 20.51 -40.76 -56.96
C THR A 229 20.28 -39.54 -56.08
N ASN A 230 19.04 -39.08 -55.97
CA ASN A 230 18.68 -37.86 -55.24
C ASN A 230 17.30 -38.01 -54.58
N ILE A 231 17.03 -37.12 -53.63
CA ILE A 231 15.75 -37.01 -52.94
C ILE A 231 15.21 -35.58 -53.03
N ASN A 232 13.90 -35.44 -52.92
CA ASN A 232 13.23 -34.17 -52.69
C ASN A 232 12.75 -34.11 -51.24
N ILE A 233 12.76 -32.91 -50.66
CA ILE A 233 12.24 -32.65 -49.32
C ILE A 233 11.26 -31.48 -49.39
N ASN A 234 10.01 -31.70 -48.98
CA ASN A 234 9.02 -30.65 -48.83
C ASN A 234 8.77 -30.35 -47.35
N ALA A 235 8.97 -29.10 -46.95
CA ALA A 235 8.75 -28.63 -45.59
C ALA A 235 7.35 -28.00 -45.48
N PHE A 236 6.46 -28.60 -44.68
CA PHE A 236 5.11 -28.09 -44.51
C PHE A 236 5.05 -27.08 -43.36
N SER A 237 5.26 -25.79 -43.65
CA SER A 237 5.22 -24.72 -42.65
C SER A 237 3.80 -24.22 -42.30
N SER A 238 2.74 -24.70 -42.95
CA SER A 238 1.37 -24.13 -42.85
C SER A 238 0.24 -25.11 -42.50
N HIS A 239 0.53 -26.32 -42.01
CA HIS A 239 -0.51 -27.33 -41.75
C HIS A 239 -1.11 -27.29 -40.34
N THR A 240 -2.36 -27.73 -40.20
CA THR A 240 -3.16 -27.87 -38.95
C THR A 240 -2.56 -28.80 -37.88
N ALA A 241 -1.40 -29.40 -38.13
CA ALA A 241 -0.71 -30.33 -37.23
C ALA A 241 0.68 -29.85 -36.79
N ALA A 242 1.14 -28.69 -37.28
CA ALA A 242 2.40 -28.07 -36.86
C ALA A 242 2.14 -27.05 -35.75
N PHE A 243 3.08 -26.92 -34.83
CA PHE A 243 3.05 -25.94 -33.74
C PHE A 243 4.37 -25.21 -33.71
N ASN A 244 4.31 -23.88 -33.84
CA ASN A 244 5.48 -23.03 -33.99
C ASN A 244 6.49 -23.59 -35.03
N PRO A 245 6.06 -23.85 -36.29
CA PRO A 245 6.94 -24.44 -37.29
C PRO A 245 8.13 -23.53 -37.58
N VAL A 246 9.27 -24.11 -37.95
CA VAL A 246 10.43 -23.31 -38.37
C VAL A 246 10.34 -22.93 -39.84
N ASP A 247 10.62 -21.66 -40.14
CA ASP A 247 10.76 -21.15 -41.50
C ASP A 247 11.86 -21.93 -42.25
N THR A 248 11.43 -22.81 -43.14
CA THR A 248 12.29 -23.63 -43.98
C THR A 248 11.80 -23.63 -45.42
N THR A 249 12.75 -23.89 -46.32
CA THR A 249 12.52 -23.99 -47.76
C THR A 249 12.72 -25.41 -48.25
N ASP A 250 11.95 -25.79 -49.26
CA ASP A 250 12.00 -27.11 -49.88
C ASP A 250 13.38 -27.41 -50.50
N ALA A 251 13.78 -28.67 -50.46
CA ALA A 251 14.94 -29.18 -51.19
C ALA A 251 14.49 -29.87 -52.48
N THR A 252 15.08 -29.44 -53.60
CA THR A 252 14.91 -30.11 -54.90
C THR A 252 16.18 -30.84 -55.28
N ASN A 253 16.06 -32.10 -55.70
CA ASN A 253 17.13 -32.98 -56.18
C ASN A 253 18.37 -33.00 -55.28
N LEU A 254 18.16 -33.10 -53.98
CA LEU A 254 19.23 -33.17 -52.99
C LEU A 254 20.05 -34.47 -53.18
N ALA A 255 21.28 -34.32 -53.65
CA ALA A 255 22.24 -35.40 -53.84
C ALA A 255 23.11 -35.60 -52.58
N ALA A 256 23.76 -36.76 -52.48
CA ALA A 256 24.67 -37.04 -51.36
C ALA A 256 25.84 -36.05 -51.32
N GLY A 257 26.15 -35.54 -50.12
CA GLY A 257 27.12 -34.47 -49.90
C GLY A 257 26.62 -33.09 -50.32
N GLY A 258 25.40 -32.98 -50.85
CA GLY A 258 24.82 -31.74 -51.36
C GLY A 258 24.03 -30.95 -50.31
N THR A 259 23.65 -29.74 -50.71
CA THR A 259 22.74 -28.84 -49.97
C THR A 259 21.73 -28.25 -50.95
N SER A 260 20.46 -28.17 -50.56
CA SER A 260 19.36 -27.62 -51.36
C SER A 260 18.27 -27.11 -50.42
N GLY A 261 17.80 -25.88 -50.64
CA GLY A 261 16.91 -25.20 -49.70
C GLY A 261 17.51 -25.14 -48.29
N SER A 262 16.69 -25.45 -47.29
CA SER A 262 17.10 -25.51 -45.88
C SER A 262 17.65 -26.88 -45.48
N TRP A 263 18.17 -27.70 -46.41
CA TRP A 263 18.52 -29.11 -46.14
C TRP A 263 19.87 -29.52 -46.73
N SER A 264 20.59 -30.41 -46.03
CA SER A 264 21.77 -31.11 -46.54
C SER A 264 21.60 -32.62 -46.41
N LEU A 265 22.26 -33.37 -47.30
CA LEU A 265 22.38 -34.83 -47.21
C LEU A 265 23.85 -35.20 -47.05
N SER A 266 24.17 -36.07 -46.09
CA SER A 266 25.54 -36.54 -45.87
C SER A 266 26.12 -37.25 -47.11
N ALA A 267 27.45 -37.31 -47.21
CA ALA A 267 28.14 -37.93 -48.34
C ALA A 267 27.82 -39.43 -48.51
N ASP A 268 27.48 -40.12 -47.42
CA ASP A 268 27.03 -41.52 -47.43
C ASP A 268 25.52 -41.66 -47.67
N GLY A 269 24.79 -40.56 -47.81
CA GLY A 269 23.35 -40.54 -48.09
C GLY A 269 22.46 -40.89 -46.89
N LYS A 270 23.00 -41.02 -45.68
CA LYS A 270 22.27 -41.59 -44.53
C LYS A 270 21.67 -40.56 -43.57
N THR A 271 22.19 -39.33 -43.56
CA THR A 271 21.79 -38.28 -42.63
C THR A 271 21.27 -37.08 -43.40
N ILE A 272 20.00 -36.75 -43.20
CA ILE A 272 19.41 -35.47 -43.61
C ILE A 272 19.62 -34.48 -42.45
N THR A 273 20.05 -33.27 -42.75
CA THR A 273 20.24 -32.18 -41.77
C THR A 273 19.41 -30.97 -42.18
N GLN A 274 18.62 -30.43 -41.26
CA GLN A 274 17.93 -29.16 -41.43
C GLN A 274 18.91 -28.02 -41.12
N ASN A 275 19.22 -27.19 -42.12
CA ASN A 275 20.11 -26.04 -42.03
C ASN A 275 19.32 -24.76 -41.72
N ASN A 276 18.55 -24.77 -40.63
CA ASN A 276 18.04 -23.54 -40.05
C ASN A 276 19.08 -22.95 -39.09
N SER A 277 19.05 -21.64 -38.89
CA SER A 277 19.95 -20.93 -37.97
C SER A 277 19.47 -21.00 -36.51
N ILE A 278 18.50 -21.86 -36.21
CA ILE A 278 17.87 -21.96 -34.90
C ILE A 278 18.52 -23.13 -34.16
N GLY A 279 19.18 -22.85 -33.04
CA GLY A 279 19.99 -23.84 -32.35
C GLY A 279 19.12 -24.96 -31.77
N THR A 280 19.14 -26.12 -32.42
CA THR A 280 18.37 -27.29 -31.96
C THR A 280 19.06 -27.88 -30.73
N ILE A 281 18.38 -27.88 -29.59
CA ILE A 281 18.84 -28.52 -28.35
C ILE A 281 18.70 -30.04 -28.47
N GLY A 282 17.56 -30.49 -29.01
CA GLY A 282 17.31 -31.91 -29.24
C GLY A 282 15.84 -32.23 -29.53
N PRO A 283 15.55 -33.42 -30.09
CA PRO A 283 14.19 -33.89 -30.31
C PRO A 283 13.52 -34.33 -28.99
N MET A 284 12.24 -34.02 -28.81
CA MET A 284 11.42 -34.50 -27.69
C MET A 284 10.69 -35.80 -28.04
N ILE A 285 10.29 -35.95 -29.30
CA ILE A 285 9.75 -37.18 -29.86
C ILE A 285 10.08 -37.22 -31.36
N ALA A 286 10.49 -38.40 -31.82
CA ALA A 286 10.63 -38.71 -33.23
C ALA A 286 9.98 -40.07 -33.50
N SER A 287 8.72 -40.05 -33.93
CA SER A 287 7.96 -41.25 -34.30
C SER A 287 6.60 -40.78 -34.85
N ILE A 288 6.03 -41.25 -35.95
CA ILE A 288 6.31 -42.35 -36.88
C ILE A 288 5.66 -41.97 -38.23
N GLY A 289 6.37 -42.15 -39.33
CA GLY A 289 5.77 -42.30 -40.66
C GLY A 289 6.20 -43.64 -41.24
N ILE A 290 5.41 -44.68 -41.03
CA ILE A 290 5.65 -46.01 -41.61
C ILE A 290 5.36 -45.91 -43.11
N HIS A 291 6.36 -46.05 -43.97
CA HIS A 291 6.12 -46.16 -45.40
C HIS A 291 5.58 -47.55 -45.75
N ASN A 292 4.41 -47.56 -46.39
CA ASN A 292 4.11 -48.21 -47.67
C ASN A 292 2.73 -47.69 -48.11
N ILE A 293 2.66 -46.75 -49.07
CA ILE A 293 1.38 -46.41 -49.72
C ILE A 293 1.56 -46.38 -51.24
N ASN A 294 1.74 -47.60 -51.76
CA ASN A 294 1.51 -48.09 -53.12
C ASN A 294 2.76 -48.34 -54.01
N ASN A 295 2.88 -49.62 -54.38
CA ASN A 295 3.58 -50.16 -55.55
C ASN A 295 5.08 -50.52 -55.47
N SER A 296 5.57 -50.99 -54.32
CA SER A 296 6.79 -51.80 -54.26
C SER A 296 6.49 -53.14 -53.60
N SER A 297 6.80 -54.24 -54.28
CA SER A 297 6.36 -55.61 -53.99
C SER A 297 7.04 -56.27 -52.77
N THR A 298 7.63 -55.49 -51.85
CA THR A 298 8.29 -55.99 -50.64
C THR A 298 7.77 -55.23 -49.42
N THR A 299 7.36 -55.98 -48.39
CA THR A 299 6.85 -55.46 -47.11
C THR A 299 7.98 -54.91 -46.23
N GLU A 300 8.81 -54.02 -46.77
CA GLU A 300 9.89 -53.40 -46.02
C GLU A 300 9.35 -52.20 -45.23
N MET A 301 9.70 -52.14 -43.95
CA MET A 301 9.29 -51.07 -43.05
C MET A 301 10.53 -50.39 -42.52
N TYR A 302 10.48 -49.06 -42.51
CA TYR A 302 11.56 -48.23 -42.04
C TYR A 302 11.08 -47.34 -40.89
N THR A 303 12.01 -47.02 -40.01
CA THR A 303 11.80 -46.09 -38.90
C THR A 303 12.77 -44.94 -39.05
N ALA A 304 12.25 -43.73 -39.19
CA ALA A 304 13.06 -42.52 -39.07
C ALA A 304 13.25 -42.16 -37.60
N VAL A 305 14.47 -41.74 -37.26
CA VAL A 305 14.86 -41.29 -35.93
C VAL A 305 15.46 -39.90 -36.08
N ALA A 306 14.99 -38.96 -35.26
CA ALA A 306 15.56 -37.63 -35.20
C ALA A 306 16.66 -37.56 -34.15
N GLY A 307 17.65 -36.71 -34.40
CA GLY A 307 18.71 -36.36 -33.47
C GLY A 307 19.07 -34.88 -33.61
N SER A 308 20.13 -34.49 -32.91
CA SER A 308 20.74 -33.16 -33.05
C SER A 308 22.24 -33.30 -33.25
N ALA A 309 22.79 -32.63 -34.25
CA ALA A 309 24.22 -32.53 -34.46
C ALA A 309 24.60 -31.09 -34.79
N SER A 310 25.63 -30.56 -34.14
CA SER A 310 26.09 -29.17 -34.31
C SER A 310 24.94 -28.15 -34.23
N SER A 311 24.04 -28.34 -33.25
CA SER A 311 22.86 -27.51 -33.02
C SER A 311 21.86 -27.47 -34.19
N ARG A 312 21.79 -28.54 -34.99
CA ARG A 312 20.83 -28.71 -36.09
C ARG A 312 20.05 -30.00 -35.94
N LEU A 313 18.78 -30.00 -36.35
CA LEU A 313 17.97 -31.20 -36.44
C LEU A 313 18.53 -32.14 -37.51
N THR A 314 18.72 -33.41 -37.16
CA THR A 314 19.14 -34.46 -38.08
C THR A 314 18.13 -35.60 -38.12
N LEU A 315 18.03 -36.27 -39.27
CA LEU A 315 17.19 -37.44 -39.48
C LEU A 315 18.02 -38.57 -40.08
N ILE A 316 17.92 -39.75 -39.47
CA ILE A 316 18.48 -41.00 -39.96
C ILE A 316 17.39 -42.05 -40.06
N ILE A 317 17.60 -43.09 -40.87
CA ILE A 317 16.60 -44.13 -41.10
C ILE A 317 17.17 -45.52 -40.90
N PHE A 318 16.39 -46.37 -40.23
CA PHE A 318 16.71 -47.77 -39.97
C PHE A 318 15.68 -48.67 -40.65
N LYS A 319 16.15 -49.80 -41.19
CA LYS A 319 15.26 -50.89 -41.62
C LYS A 319 14.78 -51.66 -40.38
N ARG A 320 13.49 -52.01 -40.32
CA ARG A 320 12.94 -52.81 -39.21
C ARG A 320 13.78 -54.08 -38.99
N GLY A 321 14.15 -54.32 -37.74
CA GLY A 321 14.96 -55.50 -37.35
C GLY A 321 16.46 -55.36 -37.61
N SER A 322 16.93 -54.20 -38.08
CA SER A 322 18.34 -53.89 -38.29
C SER A 322 18.75 -52.64 -37.48
N ASN A 323 19.97 -52.67 -36.94
CA ASN A 323 20.59 -51.51 -36.28
C ASN A 323 21.45 -50.68 -37.23
N ASN A 324 21.51 -51.05 -38.52
CA ASN A 324 22.28 -50.31 -39.51
C ASN A 324 21.42 -49.21 -40.14
N THR A 325 22.00 -48.01 -40.25
CA THR A 325 21.40 -46.90 -40.99
C THR A 325 21.40 -47.19 -42.48
N VAL A 326 20.34 -46.73 -43.17
CA VAL A 326 20.14 -46.94 -44.60
C VAL A 326 20.32 -45.60 -45.34
N ASP A 327 20.79 -45.68 -46.59
CA ASP A 327 20.87 -44.52 -47.48
C ASP A 327 19.45 -44.12 -47.95
N TRP A 328 19.06 -42.87 -47.67
CA TRP A 328 17.76 -42.30 -48.00
C TRP A 328 17.41 -42.40 -49.48
N ARG A 329 18.40 -42.45 -50.37
CA ARG A 329 18.19 -42.52 -51.81
C ARG A 329 17.74 -43.90 -52.29
N THR A 330 18.03 -44.94 -51.51
CA THR A 330 17.83 -46.34 -51.92
C THR A 330 16.49 -46.94 -51.50
N ILE A 331 15.74 -46.21 -50.66
CA ILE A 331 14.49 -46.70 -50.07
C ILE A 331 13.22 -46.21 -50.79
N PHE A 332 13.36 -45.30 -51.75
CA PHE A 332 12.25 -44.71 -52.51
C PHE A 332 12.29 -45.15 -53.98
N ALA A 333 11.21 -45.78 -54.45
CA ALA A 333 10.90 -45.94 -55.86
C ALA A 333 10.11 -44.73 -56.40
N ALA A 334 10.03 -44.59 -57.73
CA ALA A 334 9.24 -43.53 -58.35
C ALA A 334 7.77 -43.59 -57.91
N GLY A 335 7.25 -42.50 -57.36
CA GLY A 335 5.88 -42.41 -56.82
C GLY A 335 5.79 -42.58 -55.30
N ASP A 336 6.84 -43.07 -54.65
CA ASP A 336 6.87 -43.23 -53.20
C ASP A 336 6.94 -41.88 -52.47
N LEU A 337 6.41 -41.87 -51.24
CA LEU A 337 6.54 -40.73 -50.33
C LEU A 337 6.61 -41.19 -48.87
N MET A 338 7.38 -40.48 -48.07
CA MET A 338 7.44 -40.66 -46.63
C MET A 338 7.22 -39.34 -45.92
N ASP A 339 6.26 -39.31 -45.01
CA ASP A 339 6.04 -38.17 -44.13
C ASP A 339 6.70 -38.42 -42.77
N VAL A 340 7.59 -37.54 -42.34
CA VAL A 340 8.24 -37.55 -41.03
C VAL A 340 7.65 -36.44 -40.20
N PHE A 341 7.15 -36.79 -39.01
CA PHE A 341 6.71 -35.84 -38.01
C PHE A 341 7.71 -35.79 -36.87
N VAL A 342 8.11 -34.59 -36.47
CA VAL A 342 9.16 -34.38 -35.48
C VAL A 342 8.78 -33.25 -34.54
N ILE A 343 8.97 -33.47 -33.24
CA ILE A 343 8.86 -32.44 -32.22
C ILE A 343 10.23 -32.27 -31.58
N TYR A 344 10.71 -31.03 -31.52
CA TYR A 344 12.04 -30.72 -31.02
C TYR A 344 12.07 -29.38 -30.31
N VAL A 345 13.10 -29.17 -29.50
CA VAL A 345 13.32 -27.92 -28.76
C VAL A 345 14.47 -27.16 -29.38
N THR A 346 14.32 -25.85 -29.52
CA THR A 346 15.41 -24.94 -29.90
C THR A 346 15.72 -23.94 -28.81
N ASN A 347 16.94 -23.38 -28.81
CA ASN A 347 17.25 -22.16 -28.09
C ASN A 347 17.13 -20.95 -29.03
N GLN A 348 16.32 -19.97 -28.63
CA GLN A 348 16.25 -18.64 -29.25
C GLN A 348 16.53 -17.53 -28.24
#